data_AF-I9R2K6-F1
#
_entry.id   AF-I9R2K6-F1
#
_cell.length_a   1.000
_cell.length_b   1.000
_cell.length_c   1.000
_cell.angle_alpha   90.00
_cell.angle_beta   90.00
_cell.angle_gamma   90.00
#
_symmetry.space_group_name_H-M   'P 1'
#
loop_
_entity.id
_entity.type
_entity.pdbx_description
1 polymer ?
#
loop_
_entity_poly.entity_id
_entity_poly.type
_entity_poly.pdbx_seq_one_letter_code
_entity_poly.pdbx_strand_id
1 'polypeptide(L)'
;DGYERYEMLDAKKGIILLGCWAHARRHFWEARKNDMQRADYALAQIQLLYDVERKADDERLTYEQRAELRARLAYPILVRFEKWLVNEYPKVMKDSPIGKAIKYTYGRFDKLSRYHLDGRYRPDNNEIENKVRPVACGRRNYLFCGNNDAAEDAAVLYSFFGCCKAAGADFRTWLIYFLEHIHDYDDDYSMDLAELLPDNLLSKGKILSVTSPESPKKDS
;
A
#
# COMPACT_ATOMS: atom_id res chain seq x y z
N ASP A 1 6.86 -2.43 0.99
CA ASP A 1 8.04 -3.00 0.31
C ASP A 1 9.24 -2.05 0.39
N GLY A 2 10.43 -2.55 0.68
CA GLY A 2 11.64 -1.75 0.95
C GLY A 2 12.40 -1.31 -0.29
N TYR A 3 11.69 -0.79 -1.31
CA TYR A 3 12.26 -0.43 -2.61
C TYR A 3 13.23 0.75 -2.51
N GLU A 4 14.46 0.58 -2.98
CA GLU A 4 15.56 1.57 -2.86
C GLU A 4 15.21 2.97 -3.38
N ARG A 5 14.35 3.10 -4.40
CA ARG A 5 13.94 4.43 -4.90
C ARG A 5 13.14 5.24 -3.88
N TYR A 6 12.51 4.60 -2.89
CA TYR A 6 11.84 5.34 -1.82
C TYR A 6 12.83 5.99 -0.87
N GLU A 7 14.04 5.45 -0.71
CA GLU A 7 15.06 6.06 0.16
C GLU A 7 15.52 7.43 -0.36
N MET A 8 15.48 7.65 -1.67
CA MET A 8 15.73 8.96 -2.29
C MET A 8 14.67 10.02 -1.92
N LEU A 9 13.49 9.60 -1.47
CA LEU A 9 12.44 10.51 -1.01
C LEU A 9 12.60 10.91 0.46
N ASP A 10 13.31 10.13 1.28
CA ASP A 10 13.61 10.50 2.70
C ASP A 10 14.49 11.75 2.76
N ALA A 11 15.29 12.00 1.71
CA ALA A 11 16.12 13.19 1.57
C ALA A 11 15.33 14.46 1.16
N LYS A 12 14.05 14.33 0.76
CA LYS A 12 13.22 15.46 0.36
C LYS A 12 12.50 16.04 1.59
N LYS A 13 12.72 17.33 1.83
CA LYS A 13 12.08 18.08 2.92
C LYS A 13 10.55 17.98 2.79
N GLY A 14 9.88 17.57 3.87
CA GLY A 14 8.42 17.43 3.92
C GLY A 14 7.87 16.03 3.64
N ILE A 15 8.72 15.05 3.29
CA ILE A 15 8.31 13.64 3.14
C ILE A 15 8.78 12.85 4.36
N ILE A 16 7.85 12.13 4.99
CA ILE A 16 8.16 11.20 6.08
C ILE A 16 7.90 9.78 5.58
N LEU A 17 8.94 8.96 5.50
CA LEU A 17 8.80 7.54 5.19
C LEU A 17 8.41 6.75 6.43
N LEU A 18 7.40 5.89 6.27
CA LEU A 18 6.98 4.91 7.26
C LEU A 18 7.38 3.50 6.80
N GLY A 19 7.91 2.71 7.73
CA GLY A 19 8.16 1.28 7.53
C GLY A 19 6.86 0.48 7.65
N CYS A 20 6.86 -0.74 7.13
CA CYS A 20 5.72 -1.66 7.23
C CYS A 20 6.09 -2.89 8.06
N TRP A 21 5.42 -3.04 9.21
CA TRP A 21 5.66 -4.15 10.13
C TRP A 21 5.28 -5.51 9.53
N ALA A 22 4.30 -5.57 8.62
CA ALA A 22 3.95 -6.80 7.93
C ALA A 22 5.12 -7.40 7.13
N HIS A 23 5.99 -6.55 6.56
CA HIS A 23 7.19 -7.03 5.85
C HIS A 23 8.25 -7.58 6.81
N ALA A 24 8.54 -6.85 7.90
CA ALA A 24 9.46 -7.33 8.93
C ALA A 24 8.96 -8.65 9.53
N ARG A 25 7.65 -8.75 9.84
CA ARG A 25 7.00 -9.96 10.34
C ARG A 25 7.15 -11.15 9.39
N ARG A 26 7.00 -10.94 8.07
CA ARG A 26 7.15 -12.01 7.06
C ARG A 26 8.54 -12.63 7.11
N HIS A 27 9.59 -11.81 7.19
CA HIS A 27 10.97 -12.32 7.28
C HIS A 27 11.19 -13.19 8.51
N PHE A 28 10.67 -12.79 9.68
CA PHE A 28 10.77 -13.63 10.88
C PHE A 28 9.93 -14.90 10.78
N TRP A 29 8.74 -14.83 10.16
CA TRP A 29 7.92 -16.02 9.92
C TRP A 29 8.63 -17.06 9.04
N GLU A 30 9.29 -16.62 7.96
CA GLU A 30 10.10 -17.47 7.10
C GLU A 30 11.31 -18.06 7.83
N ALA A 31 11.92 -17.27 8.72
CA ALA A 31 13.07 -17.68 9.52
C ALA A 31 12.75 -18.77 10.56
N ARG A 32 11.48 -18.97 10.94
CA ARG A 32 11.06 -20.02 11.91
C ARG A 32 11.56 -21.40 11.56
N LYS A 33 11.67 -21.73 10.27
CA LYS A 33 12.15 -23.04 9.80
C LYS A 33 13.61 -23.32 10.16
N ASN A 34 14.40 -22.28 10.43
CA ASN A 34 15.85 -22.37 10.65
C ASN A 34 16.23 -21.97 12.08
N ASP A 35 15.52 -21.02 12.68
CA ASP A 35 15.73 -20.58 14.07
C ASP A 35 14.38 -20.22 14.69
N MET A 36 13.66 -21.23 15.16
CA MET A 36 12.33 -21.07 15.74
C MET A 36 12.36 -20.18 16.99
N GLN A 37 13.38 -20.32 17.84
CA GLN A 37 13.44 -19.60 19.11
C GLN A 37 13.53 -18.08 18.90
N ARG A 38 14.45 -17.61 18.04
CA ARG A 38 14.59 -16.17 17.76
C ARG A 38 13.42 -15.64 16.94
N ALA A 39 12.97 -16.42 15.95
CA ALA A 39 11.84 -16.03 15.13
C ALA A 39 10.57 -15.84 15.98
N ASP A 40 10.27 -16.76 16.89
CA ASP A 40 9.07 -16.70 17.73
C ASP A 40 9.13 -15.54 18.72
N TYR A 41 10.31 -15.27 19.29
CA TYR A 41 10.48 -14.08 20.11
C TYR A 41 10.18 -12.80 19.32
N ALA A 42 10.76 -12.64 18.12
CA ALA A 42 10.55 -11.48 17.27
C ALA A 42 9.08 -11.33 16.86
N LEU A 43 8.43 -12.43 16.46
CA LEU A 43 7.01 -12.45 16.12
C LEU A 43 6.14 -12.06 17.31
N ALA A 44 6.47 -12.51 18.52
CA ALA A 44 5.77 -12.12 19.74
C ALA A 44 5.92 -10.62 20.04
N GLN A 45 7.11 -10.04 19.87
CA GLN A 45 7.29 -8.58 20.03
C GLN A 45 6.45 -7.78 19.04
N ILE A 46 6.42 -8.21 17.76
CA ILE A 46 5.59 -7.56 16.74
C ILE A 46 4.09 -7.72 17.06
N GLN A 47 3.68 -8.89 17.58
CA GLN A 47 2.29 -9.12 17.98
C GLN A 47 1.86 -8.15 19.08
N LEU A 48 2.72 -7.88 20.07
CA LEU A 48 2.42 -6.88 21.11
C LEU A 48 2.16 -5.48 20.52
N LEU A 49 2.86 -5.09 19.45
CA LEU A 49 2.59 -3.83 18.75
C LEU A 49 1.20 -3.83 18.12
N TYR A 50 0.80 -4.93 17.48
CA TYR A 50 -0.54 -5.06 16.91
C TYR A 50 -1.65 -5.13 17.97
N ASP A 51 -1.36 -5.66 19.15
CA ASP A 51 -2.35 -5.68 20.23
C ASP A 51 -2.60 -4.27 20.80
N VAL A 52 -1.59 -3.39 20.79
CA VAL A 52 -1.79 -1.96 21.10
C VAL A 52 -2.70 -1.31 20.06
N GLU A 53 -2.52 -1.60 18.78
CA GLU A 53 -3.39 -1.07 17.71
C GLU A 53 -4.80 -1.59 17.80
N ARG A 54 -4.97 -2.89 18.05
CA ARG A 54 -6.28 -3.51 18.25
C ARG A 54 -7.01 -2.85 19.42
N LYS A 55 -6.30 -2.62 20.53
CA LYS A 55 -6.86 -1.88 21.66
C LYS A 55 -7.32 -0.47 21.27
N ALA A 56 -6.53 0.26 20.49
CA ALA A 56 -6.91 1.59 20.02
C ALA A 56 -8.15 1.56 19.10
N ASP A 57 -8.26 0.54 18.25
CA ASP A 57 -9.40 0.33 17.36
C ASP A 57 -10.66 -0.06 18.15
N ASP A 58 -10.55 -1.01 19.09
CA ASP A 58 -11.64 -1.51 19.93
C ASP A 58 -12.23 -0.40 20.83
N GLU A 59 -11.37 0.45 21.39
CA GLU A 59 -11.76 1.62 22.21
C GLU A 59 -12.16 2.83 21.36
N ARG A 60 -12.05 2.74 20.02
CA ARG A 60 -12.35 3.83 19.07
C ARG A 60 -11.65 5.15 19.39
N LEU A 61 -10.37 5.05 19.77
CA LEU A 61 -9.57 6.20 20.17
C LEU A 61 -9.40 7.22 19.03
N THR A 62 -9.39 8.50 19.38
CA THR A 62 -8.98 9.56 18.44
C THR A 62 -7.49 9.41 18.06
N TYR A 63 -7.03 10.17 17.08
CA TYR A 63 -5.63 10.13 16.67
C TYR A 63 -4.69 10.58 17.80
N GLU A 64 -5.09 11.57 18.59
CA GLU A 64 -4.33 12.08 19.74
C GLU A 64 -4.26 11.00 20.84
N GLN A 65 -5.40 10.42 21.20
CA GLN A 65 -5.47 9.35 22.20
C GLN A 65 -4.68 8.10 21.77
N ARG A 66 -4.72 7.77 20.47
CA ARG A 66 -3.91 6.67 19.91
C ARG A 66 -2.41 6.97 20.02
N ALA A 67 -1.98 8.19 19.74
CA ALA A 67 -0.57 8.59 19.90
C ALA A 67 -0.12 8.47 21.37
N GLU A 68 -0.95 8.91 22.32
CA GLU A 68 -0.69 8.75 23.76
C GLU A 68 -0.61 7.27 24.17
N LEU A 69 -1.53 6.44 23.69
CA LEU A 69 -1.51 4.99 23.93
C LEU A 69 -0.23 4.36 23.39
N ARG A 70 0.18 4.73 22.17
CA ARG A 70 1.42 4.24 21.54
C ARG A 70 2.66 4.69 22.32
N ALA A 71 2.73 5.94 22.75
CA ALA A 71 3.83 6.44 23.58
C ALA A 71 3.96 5.65 24.89
N ARG A 72 2.82 5.29 25.51
CA ARG A 72 2.79 4.55 26.77
C ARG A 72 3.08 3.06 26.61
N LEU A 73 2.59 2.42 25.55
CA LEU A 73 2.61 0.96 25.40
C LEU A 73 3.52 0.47 24.26
N ALA A 74 3.35 1.02 23.05
CA ALA A 74 4.10 0.58 21.88
C ALA A 74 5.58 1.01 21.93
N TYR A 75 5.87 2.24 22.35
CA TYR A 75 7.23 2.77 22.37
C TYR A 75 8.17 1.95 23.29
N PRO A 76 7.79 1.58 24.53
CA PRO A 76 8.61 0.68 25.34
C PRO A 76 8.86 -0.71 24.71
N ILE A 77 7.89 -1.25 23.96
CA ILE A 77 8.05 -2.51 23.21
C ILE A 77 9.09 -2.32 22.10
N LEU A 78 8.97 -1.24 21.32
CA LEU A 78 9.92 -0.88 20.26
C LEU A 78 11.35 -0.79 20.81
N VAL A 79 11.57 -0.02 21.88
CA VAL A 79 12.90 0.15 22.50
C VAL A 79 13.49 -1.19 22.96
N ARG A 80 12.69 -2.04 23.60
CA ARG A 80 13.16 -3.38 24.01
C ARG A 80 13.49 -4.26 22.81
N PHE A 81 12.65 -4.20 21.78
CA PHE A 81 12.85 -5.03 20.60
C PHE A 81 14.07 -4.60 19.79
N GLU A 82 14.32 -3.29 19.65
CA GLU A 82 15.54 -2.75 19.03
C GLU A 82 16.80 -3.26 19.72
N LYS A 83 16.84 -3.16 21.06
CA LYS A 83 17.96 -3.67 21.86
C LYS A 83 18.15 -5.17 21.65
N TRP A 84 17.07 -5.93 21.56
CA TRP A 84 17.14 -7.35 21.27
C TRP A 84 17.71 -7.63 19.87
N LEU A 85 17.30 -6.89 18.83
CA LEU A 85 17.83 -7.04 17.48
C LEU A 85 19.35 -6.82 17.45
N VAL A 86 19.83 -5.75 18.10
CA VAL A 86 21.26 -5.44 18.20
C VAL A 86 22.03 -6.55 18.93
N ASN A 87 21.46 -7.06 20.02
CA ASN A 87 22.11 -8.10 20.82
C ASN A 87 22.14 -9.48 20.15
N GLU A 88 21.12 -9.82 19.36
CA GLU A 88 21.03 -11.12 18.69
C GLU A 88 21.76 -11.17 17.35
N TYR A 89 21.90 -10.04 16.65
CA TYR A 89 22.58 -10.00 15.35
C TYR A 89 23.99 -10.61 15.34
N PRO A 90 24.89 -10.35 16.31
CA PRO A 90 26.23 -10.95 16.30
C PRO A 90 26.23 -12.45 16.63
N LYS A 91 25.11 -13.01 17.11
CA LYS A 91 24.98 -14.42 17.51
C LYS A 91 24.48 -15.32 16.38
N VAL A 92 24.14 -14.76 15.22
CA VAL A 92 23.59 -15.49 14.07
C VAL A 92 24.47 -15.33 12.83
N MET A 93 24.45 -16.33 11.94
CA MET A 93 25.11 -16.21 10.64
C MET A 93 24.39 -15.14 9.80
N LYS A 94 25.13 -14.18 9.25
CA LYS A 94 24.58 -13.01 8.54
C LYS A 94 23.67 -13.39 7.38
N ASP A 95 24.02 -14.43 6.63
CA ASP A 95 23.29 -14.86 5.43
C ASP A 95 22.18 -15.89 5.71
N SER A 96 22.06 -16.35 6.96
CA SER A 96 20.94 -17.20 7.37
C SER A 96 19.61 -16.43 7.28
N PRO A 97 18.47 -17.12 7.14
CA PRO A 97 17.16 -16.47 7.12
C PRO A 97 16.91 -15.58 8.34
N ILE A 98 17.31 -16.00 9.54
CA ILE A 98 17.19 -15.18 10.76
C ILE A 98 18.13 -13.98 10.75
N GLY A 99 19.37 -14.14 10.28
CA GLY A 99 20.32 -13.03 10.11
C GLY A 99 19.82 -11.97 9.15
N LYS A 100 19.23 -12.39 8.02
CA LYS A 100 18.57 -11.50 7.05
C LYS A 100 17.35 -10.80 7.65
N ALA A 101 16.53 -11.50 8.42
CA ALA A 101 15.37 -10.90 9.09
C ALA A 101 15.75 -9.82 10.11
N ILE A 102 16.76 -10.09 10.95
CA ILE A 102 17.27 -9.12 11.91
C ILE A 102 17.89 -7.92 11.19
N LYS A 103 18.74 -8.15 10.18
CA LYS A 103 19.37 -7.09 9.38
C LYS A 103 18.32 -6.20 8.69
N TYR A 104 17.32 -6.81 8.06
CA TYR A 104 16.25 -6.10 7.38
C TYR A 104 15.49 -5.18 8.34
N THR A 105 15.11 -5.74 9.50
CA THR A 105 14.28 -5.04 10.50
C THR A 105 15.07 -3.92 11.16
N TYR A 106 16.30 -4.19 11.60
CA TYR A 106 17.14 -3.20 12.26
C TYR A 106 17.50 -2.04 11.31
N GLY A 107 17.87 -2.35 10.05
CA GLY A 107 18.19 -1.31 9.06
C GLY A 107 17.02 -0.41 8.67
N ARG A 108 15.79 -0.73 9.10
CA ARG A 108 14.57 0.06 8.87
C ARG A 108 13.89 0.45 10.17
N PHE A 109 14.54 0.26 11.31
CA PHE A 109 13.89 0.37 12.60
C PHE A 109 13.41 1.80 12.89
N ASP A 110 14.17 2.79 12.43
CA ASP A 110 13.76 4.20 12.50
C ASP A 110 12.42 4.41 11.78
N LYS A 111 12.29 3.97 10.52
CA LYS A 111 11.07 4.09 9.72
C LYS A 111 9.93 3.25 10.28
N LEU A 112 10.22 2.04 10.74
CA LEU A 112 9.25 1.14 11.37
C LEU A 112 8.73 1.70 12.69
N SER A 113 9.56 2.42 13.45
CA SER A 113 9.16 3.00 14.73
C SER A 113 8.33 4.26 14.56
N ARG A 114 8.57 5.11 13.54
CA ARG A 114 7.92 6.44 13.33
C ARG A 114 6.39 6.44 13.46
N TYR A 115 5.69 5.32 13.19
CA TYR A 115 4.23 5.26 13.37
C TYR A 115 3.78 5.60 14.80
N HIS A 116 4.63 5.40 15.82
CA HIS A 116 4.29 5.73 17.20
C HIS A 116 4.13 7.25 17.45
N LEU A 117 4.66 8.09 16.58
CA LEU A 117 4.68 9.55 16.74
C LEU A 117 3.34 10.22 16.45
N ASP A 118 2.47 9.56 15.68
CA ASP A 118 1.21 10.16 15.23
C ASP A 118 0.14 9.09 15.04
N GLY A 119 -1.02 9.25 15.68
CA GLY A 119 -2.13 8.29 15.61
C GLY A 119 -2.73 8.11 14.21
N ARG A 120 -2.47 9.03 13.27
CA ARG A 120 -2.89 8.91 11.86
C ARG A 120 -2.08 7.86 11.12
N TYR A 121 -0.85 7.60 11.55
CA TYR A 121 0.04 6.64 10.89
C TYR A 121 -0.40 5.21 11.17
N ARG A 122 -0.39 4.38 10.13
CA ARG A 122 -0.64 2.94 10.23
C ARG A 122 0.69 2.18 10.35
N PRO A 123 0.78 1.13 11.17
CA PRO A 123 1.98 0.29 11.27
C PRO A 123 2.25 -0.54 10.01
N ASP A 124 1.21 -0.75 9.20
CA ASP A 124 1.26 -1.47 7.94
C ASP A 124 0.77 -0.59 6.80
N ASN A 125 1.36 -0.79 5.62
CA ASN A 125 0.94 -0.14 4.38
C ASN A 125 0.02 -1.03 3.53
N ASN A 126 -0.51 -2.13 4.07
CA ASN A 126 -1.29 -3.14 3.33
C ASN A 126 -2.50 -2.53 2.60
N GLU A 127 -3.18 -1.53 3.17
CA GLU A 127 -4.30 -0.87 2.49
C GLU A 127 -3.85 -0.09 1.25
N ILE A 128 -2.70 0.58 1.33
CA ILE A 128 -2.11 1.31 0.20
C ILE A 128 -1.61 0.30 -0.83
N GLU A 129 -0.89 -0.74 -0.39
CA GLU A 129 -0.41 -1.80 -1.28
C GLU A 129 -1.57 -2.51 -1.98
N ASN A 130 -2.67 -2.84 -1.29
CA ASN A 130 -3.86 -3.43 -1.90
C ASN A 130 -4.56 -2.50 -2.90
N LYS A 131 -4.55 -1.17 -2.67
CA LYS A 131 -5.07 -0.19 -3.63
C LYS A 131 -4.19 -0.06 -4.88
N VAL A 132 -2.87 -0.25 -4.74
CA VAL A 132 -1.89 -0.17 -5.83
C VAL A 132 -1.68 -1.52 -6.53
N ARG A 133 -1.98 -2.64 -5.86
CA ARG A 133 -1.77 -4.02 -6.36
C ARG A 133 -2.44 -4.31 -7.72
N PRO A 134 -3.65 -3.80 -8.04
CA PRO A 134 -4.22 -3.93 -9.38
C PRO A 134 -3.32 -3.33 -10.47
N VAL A 135 -2.67 -2.20 -10.19
CA VAL A 135 -1.71 -1.54 -11.11
C VAL A 135 -0.44 -2.36 -11.27
N ALA A 136 0.07 -2.96 -10.18
CA ALA A 136 1.26 -3.81 -10.21
C ALA A 136 1.02 -5.19 -10.86
N CYS A 137 -0.18 -5.78 -10.69
CA CYS A 137 -0.57 -7.01 -11.37
C CYS A 137 -0.82 -6.78 -12.87
N GLY A 138 -1.37 -5.64 -13.26
CA GLY A 138 -1.48 -5.26 -14.68
C GLY A 138 -0.13 -5.26 -15.38
N ARG A 139 0.92 -4.70 -14.76
CA ARG A 139 2.31 -4.72 -15.30
C ARG A 139 2.89 -6.11 -15.59
N ARG A 140 2.44 -7.18 -14.92
CA ARG A 140 2.87 -8.56 -15.23
C ARG A 140 2.05 -9.21 -16.33
N ASN A 141 0.83 -8.74 -16.59
CA ASN A 141 -0.03 -9.28 -17.64
C ASN A 141 0.20 -8.63 -19.01
N TYR A 142 0.86 -7.47 -19.08
CA TYR A 142 1.32 -6.85 -20.32
C TYR A 142 2.80 -7.15 -20.56
N LEU A 143 3.11 -8.41 -20.85
CA LEU A 143 4.46 -8.90 -21.20
C LEU A 143 5.00 -8.37 -22.55
N PHE A 144 4.45 -7.25 -23.07
CA PHE A 144 4.78 -6.73 -24.40
C PHE A 144 5.11 -5.21 -24.45
N CYS A 145 5.34 -4.54 -23.32
CA CYS A 145 5.84 -3.15 -23.33
C CYS A 145 7.38 -3.14 -23.33
N GLY A 146 7.99 -3.27 -24.51
CA GLY A 146 9.44 -3.36 -24.69
C GLY A 146 10.17 -2.01 -24.90
N ASN A 147 9.46 -0.88 -24.96
CA ASN A 147 10.04 0.45 -25.16
C ASN A 147 9.39 1.53 -24.25
N ASN A 148 10.00 2.71 -24.17
CA ASN A 148 9.56 3.81 -23.30
C ASN A 148 8.17 4.34 -23.69
N ASP A 149 7.86 4.40 -24.99
CA ASP A 149 6.57 4.89 -25.51
C ASP A 149 5.41 4.01 -25.01
N ALA A 150 5.58 2.69 -25.02
CA ALA A 150 4.58 1.76 -24.48
C ALA A 150 4.38 1.90 -22.95
N ALA A 151 5.37 2.41 -22.22
CA ALA A 151 5.23 2.68 -20.78
C ALA A 151 4.44 3.97 -20.52
N GLU A 152 4.57 4.97 -21.40
CA GLU A 152 3.78 6.19 -21.37
C GLU A 152 2.32 5.91 -21.72
N ASP A 153 2.06 5.15 -22.79
CA ASP A 153 0.71 4.72 -23.19
C ASP A 153 0.01 3.93 -22.07
N ALA A 154 0.75 3.02 -21.42
CA ALA A 154 0.24 2.29 -20.28
C ALA A 154 -0.11 3.22 -19.11
N ALA A 155 0.73 4.21 -18.81
CA ALA A 155 0.49 5.17 -17.73
C ALA A 155 -0.76 6.04 -18.01
N VAL A 156 -0.98 6.43 -19.26
CA VAL A 156 -2.18 7.13 -19.70
C VAL A 156 -3.42 6.25 -19.48
N LEU A 157 -3.41 5.00 -19.96
CA LEU A 157 -4.50 4.05 -19.74
C LEU A 157 -4.79 3.82 -18.24
N TYR A 158 -3.76 3.64 -17.42
CA TYR A 158 -3.94 3.49 -15.97
C TYR A 158 -4.55 4.72 -15.31
N SER A 159 -4.20 5.92 -15.78
CA SER A 159 -4.78 7.17 -15.30
C SER A 159 -6.28 7.20 -15.60
N PHE A 160 -6.70 6.82 -16.81
CA PHE A 160 -8.11 6.72 -17.18
C PHE A 160 -8.86 5.63 -16.42
N PHE A 161 -8.26 4.46 -16.17
CA PHE A 161 -8.81 3.45 -15.26
C PHE A 161 -9.05 4.01 -13.86
N GLY A 162 -8.10 4.79 -13.35
CA GLY A 162 -8.22 5.50 -12.07
C GLY A 162 -9.38 6.49 -12.07
N CYS A 163 -9.50 7.31 -13.10
CA CYS A 163 -10.60 8.28 -13.26
C CYS A 163 -11.97 7.59 -13.33
N CYS A 164 -12.12 6.55 -14.14
CA CYS A 164 -13.38 5.80 -14.23
C CYS A 164 -13.77 5.19 -12.87
N LYS A 165 -12.80 4.60 -12.17
CA LYS A 165 -13.03 4.03 -10.84
C LYS A 165 -13.40 5.09 -9.81
N ALA A 166 -12.75 6.25 -9.84
CA ALA A 166 -13.05 7.37 -8.95
C ALA A 166 -14.45 7.95 -9.21
N ALA A 167 -14.86 8.01 -10.48
CA ALA A 167 -16.19 8.45 -10.92
C ALA A 167 -17.29 7.38 -10.73
N GLY A 168 -16.93 6.12 -10.45
CA GLY A 168 -17.88 5.01 -10.40
C GLY A 168 -18.41 4.58 -11.78
N ALA A 169 -17.70 4.93 -12.86
CA ALA A 169 -18.05 4.60 -14.23
C ALA A 169 -17.45 3.26 -14.69
N ASP A 170 -18.18 2.50 -15.50
CA ASP A 170 -17.68 1.29 -16.15
C ASP A 170 -16.67 1.66 -17.25
N PHE A 171 -15.40 1.27 -17.04
CA PHE A 171 -14.30 1.63 -17.93
C PHE A 171 -14.52 1.16 -19.37
N ARG A 172 -15.13 -0.01 -19.57
CA ARG A 172 -15.34 -0.54 -20.93
C ARG A 172 -16.33 0.34 -21.69
N THR A 173 -17.44 0.72 -21.06
CA THR A 173 -18.41 1.63 -21.69
C THR A 173 -17.83 3.01 -21.94
N TRP A 174 -17.02 3.53 -21.00
CA TRP A 174 -16.29 4.79 -21.21
C TRP A 174 -15.34 4.71 -22.40
N LEU A 175 -14.50 3.67 -22.48
CA LEU A 175 -13.50 3.55 -23.55
C LEU A 175 -14.15 3.42 -24.93
N ILE A 176 -15.25 2.66 -25.03
CA ILE A 176 -16.01 2.55 -26.28
C ILE A 176 -16.56 3.91 -26.68
N TYR A 177 -17.24 4.60 -25.76
CA TYR A 177 -17.80 5.92 -26.04
C TYR A 177 -16.72 6.92 -26.45
N PHE A 178 -15.60 6.96 -25.72
CA PHE A 178 -14.47 7.82 -26.04
C PHE A 178 -13.96 7.57 -27.46
N LEU A 179 -13.66 6.33 -27.83
CA LEU A 179 -13.13 6.01 -29.16
C LEU A 179 -14.14 6.28 -30.29
N GLU A 180 -15.43 6.12 -30.03
CA GLU A 180 -16.48 6.42 -31.01
C GLU A 180 -16.65 7.92 -31.28
N HIS A 181 -16.36 8.79 -30.29
CA HIS A 181 -16.69 10.22 -30.35
C HIS A 181 -15.46 11.13 -30.32
N ILE A 182 -14.25 10.61 -30.10
CA ILE A 182 -13.03 11.45 -30.03
C ILE A 182 -12.78 12.18 -31.35
N HIS A 183 -13.10 11.56 -32.48
CA HIS A 183 -12.93 12.15 -33.80
C HIS A 183 -13.86 13.34 -34.05
N ASP A 184 -14.98 13.46 -33.34
CA ASP A 184 -15.86 14.63 -33.44
C ASP A 184 -15.14 15.93 -32.99
N TYR A 185 -14.10 15.79 -32.16
CA TYR A 185 -13.30 16.89 -31.62
C TYR A 185 -12.10 17.24 -32.53
N ASP A 186 -11.78 16.40 -33.52
CA ASP A 186 -10.67 16.66 -34.46
C ASP A 186 -11.05 17.79 -35.45
N ASP A 187 -12.35 17.92 -35.75
CA ASP A 187 -12.89 18.86 -36.74
C ASP A 187 -13.60 20.08 -36.12
N ASP A 188 -13.94 20.06 -34.82
CA ASP A 188 -14.59 21.16 -34.09
C ASP A 188 -13.84 21.56 -32.81
N TYR A 189 -12.97 22.56 -32.94
CA TYR A 189 -12.16 23.12 -31.85
C TYR A 189 -12.95 23.95 -30.83
N SER A 190 -14.27 24.10 -30.99
CA SER A 190 -15.11 24.71 -29.96
C SER A 190 -15.50 23.71 -28.85
N MET A 191 -15.31 22.42 -29.10
CA MET A 191 -15.62 21.34 -28.16
C MET A 191 -14.46 21.09 -27.19
N ASP A 192 -14.77 20.86 -25.92
CA ASP A 192 -13.76 20.58 -24.88
C ASP A 192 -13.63 19.07 -24.63
N LEU A 193 -12.43 18.52 -24.84
CA LEU A 193 -12.12 17.11 -24.55
C LEU A 193 -12.47 16.69 -23.11
N ALA A 194 -12.50 17.64 -22.17
CA ALA A 194 -12.96 17.38 -20.81
C ALA A 194 -14.41 16.84 -20.77
N GLU A 195 -15.24 17.14 -21.77
CA GLU A 195 -16.60 16.60 -21.88
C GLU A 195 -16.63 15.07 -22.02
N LEU A 196 -15.57 14.46 -22.53
CA LEU A 196 -15.41 13.02 -22.66
C LEU A 196 -14.88 12.36 -21.38
N LEU A 197 -14.62 13.11 -20.31
CA LEU A 197 -14.18 12.55 -19.03
C LEU A 197 -15.28 11.66 -18.40
N PRO A 198 -14.89 10.62 -17.65
CA PRO A 198 -15.83 9.62 -17.14
C PRO A 198 -16.97 10.19 -16.28
N ASP A 199 -16.69 11.18 -15.44
CA ASP A 199 -17.67 11.86 -14.58
C ASP A 199 -18.67 12.71 -15.39
N ASN A 200 -18.18 13.40 -16.42
CA ASN A 200 -19.03 14.19 -17.33
C ASN A 200 -19.95 13.29 -18.15
N LEU A 201 -19.44 12.20 -18.73
CA LEU A 201 -20.25 11.26 -19.49
C LEU A 201 -21.24 10.49 -18.61
N LEU A 202 -20.86 10.14 -17.38
CA LEU A 202 -21.74 9.47 -16.44
C LEU A 202 -22.88 10.40 -15.98
N SER A 203 -22.60 11.66 -15.68
CA SER A 203 -23.63 12.64 -15.30
C SER A 203 -24.60 12.95 -16.45
N LYS A 204 -24.14 12.89 -17.71
CA LYS A 204 -24.96 13.00 -18.92
C LYS A 204 -25.67 11.69 -19.30
N GLY A 205 -25.50 10.60 -18.53
CA GLY A 205 -26.13 9.30 -18.78
C GLY A 205 -25.63 8.59 -20.05
N LYS A 206 -24.43 8.93 -20.53
CA LYS A 206 -23.85 8.43 -21.79
C LYS A 206 -23.11 7.09 -21.63
N ILE A 207 -22.72 6.75 -20.40
CA ILE A 207 -21.97 5.54 -20.06
C ILE A 207 -22.56 4.90 -18.79
N LEU A 208 -22.23 3.64 -18.52
CA LEU A 208 -22.81 2.90 -17.39
C LEU A 208 -22.07 3.18 -16.09
N SER A 209 -22.78 3.24 -14.96
CA SER A 209 -22.17 3.15 -13.64
C SER A 209 -21.81 1.71 -13.31
N VAL A 210 -20.75 1.50 -12.53
CA VAL A 210 -20.46 0.20 -11.92
C VAL A 210 -21.45 -0.01 -10.76
N THR A 211 -22.69 -0.41 -11.06
CA THR A 211 -23.56 -0.96 -10.01
C THR A 211 -22.91 -2.24 -9.51
N SER A 212 -22.73 -2.36 -8.19
CA SER A 212 -22.29 -3.64 -7.60
C SER A 212 -23.21 -4.75 -8.10
N PRO A 213 -22.69 -5.91 -8.52
CA PRO A 213 -23.55 -7.03 -8.86
C PRO A 213 -24.40 -7.34 -7.62
N GLU A 214 -25.72 -7.25 -7.77
CA GLU A 214 -26.66 -7.83 -6.82
C GLU A 214 -26.20 -9.27 -6.57
N SER A 215 -25.94 -9.59 -5.31
CA SER A 215 -25.76 -10.96 -4.86
C SER A 215 -26.94 -11.79 -5.39
N PRO A 216 -26.71 -12.93 -6.08
CA PRO A 216 -27.81 -13.76 -6.53
C PRO A 216 -28.69 -14.11 -5.33
N LYS A 217 -29.97 -13.76 -5.41
CA LYS A 217 -30.99 -14.22 -4.47
C LYS A 217 -30.85 -15.73 -4.38
N LYS A 218 -30.59 -16.24 -3.18
CA LYS A 218 -30.79 -17.64 -2.87
C LYS A 218 -32.30 -17.87 -2.93
N ASP A 219 -32.76 -18.41 -4.05
CA ASP A 219 -34.08 -19.02 -4.09
C ASP A 219 -34.06 -20.25 -3.17
N SER A 220 -35.12 -20.30 -2.36
CA SER A 220 -35.47 -21.26 -1.32
C SER A 220 -35.65 -22.69 -1.82
#